data_AF-A0A075HUE6-F1
#
_entry.id   AF-A0A075HUE6-F1
#
_cell.length_a   1.000
_cell.length_b   1.000
_cell.length_c   1.000
_cell.angle_alpha   90.00
_cell.angle_beta   90.00
_cell.angle_gamma   90.00
#
_symmetry.space_group_name_H-M   'P 1'
#
loop_
_entity.id
_entity.type
_entity.pdbx_description
1 polymer ?
#
loop_
_entity_poly.entity_id
_entity_poly.type
_entity_poly.pdbx_seq_one_letter_code
_entity_poly.pdbx_strand_id
1 'polypeptide(L)' 'MVYTKGTLENGILEFDVNTKSYKKVESIERSDKTYFVIMTPKRNTIADAAIEKL' A
#
# COMPACT_ATOMS: atom_id res chain seq x y z
N MET A 1 -10.84 5.78 6.63
CA MET A 1 -10.43 4.51 6.02
C MET A 1 -10.80 4.59 4.55
N VAL A 2 -9.84 4.87 3.66
CA VAL A 2 -10.09 5.01 2.22
C VAL A 2 -10.02 3.61 1.62
N TYR A 3 -11.18 3.06 1.24
CA TYR A 3 -11.27 1.81 0.50
C TYR A 3 -11.38 2.13 -0.99
N THR A 4 -10.37 1.74 -1.77
CA THR A 4 -10.44 1.75 -3.23
C THR A 4 -10.52 0.31 -3.74
N LYS A 5 -11.41 0.04 -4.70
CA LYS A 5 -11.52 -1.25 -5.42
C LYS A 5 -10.47 -1.35 -6.53
N GLY A 6 -9.28 -0.81 -6.31
CA GLY A 6 -8.18 -0.80 -7.26
C GLY A 6 -7.01 -1.59 -6.69
N THR A 7 -6.41 -2.46 -7.49
CA THR A 7 -5.14 -3.10 -7.16
C THR A 7 -4.05 -2.04 -7.27
N LEU A 8 -3.36 -1.72 -6.17
CA LEU A 8 -2.18 -0.87 -6.23
C LEU A 8 -0.92 -1.73 -6.31
N GLU A 9 0.02 -1.30 -7.14
CA GLU A 9 1.31 -1.95 -7.26
C GLU A 9 2.14 -1.80 -5.99
N ASN A 10 2.95 -2.82 -5.71
CA ASN A 10 3.92 -2.75 -4.63
C ASN A 10 4.94 -1.64 -4.90
N GLY A 11 5.29 -0.91 -3.84
CA GLY A 11 6.23 0.20 -3.89
C GLY A 11 5.87 1.32 -2.92
N ILE A 12 6.61 2.42 -3.05
CA ILE A 12 6.44 3.62 -2.23
C ILE A 12 5.61 4.61 -3.04
N LEU A 13 4.54 5.11 -2.43
CA LEU A 13 3.68 6.14 -3.01
C LEU A 13 3.77 7.40 -2.17
N GLU A 14 4.21 8.49 -2.77
CA GLU A 14 4.06 9.83 -2.21
C GLU A 14 2.61 10.29 -2.43
N PHE A 15 1.94 10.71 -1.37
CA PHE A 15 0.57 11.22 -1.42
C PHE A 15 0.55 12.73 -1.22
N ASP A 16 -0.08 13.43 -2.15
CA ASP A 16 -0.34 14.85 -2.06
C ASP A 16 -1.76 15.09 -1.55
N VAL A 17 -1.84 15.65 -0.34
CA VAL A 17 -3.11 15.96 0.34
C VAL A 17 -3.89 17.06 -0.39
N ASN A 18 -3.21 17.99 -1.07
CA ASN A 18 -3.86 19.12 -1.74
C ASN A 18 -4.57 18.68 -3.01
N THR A 19 -3.91 17.86 -3.83
CA THR A 19 -4.46 17.36 -5.10
C THR A 19 -5.21 16.04 -4.93
N LYS A 20 -5.14 15.42 -3.74
CA LYS A 20 -5.65 14.06 -3.46
C LYS A 20 -5.12 13.03 -4.45
N SER A 21 -3.91 13.24 -4.94
CA SER A 21 -3.24 12.37 -5.91
C SER A 21 -2.09 11.63 -5.25
N TYR A 22 -1.68 10.52 -5.86
CA TYR A 22 -0.53 9.74 -5.43
C TYR A 22 0.45 9.54 -6.59
N LYS A 23 1.73 9.50 -6.28
CA LYS A 23 2.82 9.26 -7.23
C LYS A 23 3.74 8.16 -6.71
N LYS A 24 4.10 7.21 -7.59
CA LYS A 24 5.11 6.20 -7.27
C LYS A 24 6.50 6.83 -7.25
N VAL A 25 7.25 6.55 -6.18
CA VAL A 25 8.61 7.03 -5.96
C VAL A 25 9.53 5.86 -5.62
N GLU A 26 10.81 5.99 -5.92
CA GLU A 26 11.80 4.93 -5.62
C GLU A 26 12.28 4.98 -4.17
N SER A 27 12.23 6.16 -3.53
CA SER A 27 12.75 6.38 -2.19
C SER A 27 11.91 7.41 -1.43
N ILE A 28 12.01 7.38 -0.10
CA ILE A 28 11.48 8.42 0.79
C ILE A 28 12.60 9.42 1.01
N GLU A 29 12.52 10.60 0.39
CA GLU A 29 13.56 11.63 0.47
C GLU A 29 13.26 12.73 1.48
N ARG A 30 11.98 12.91 1.84
CA ARG A 30 11.53 14.04 2.64
C ARG A 30 10.64 13.57 3.79
N SER A 31 10.79 14.15 4.98
CA SER A 31 9.97 13.80 6.15
C SER A 31 8.69 14.61 6.29
N ASP A 32 8.55 15.71 5.54
CA ASP A 32 7.39 16.61 5.56
C ASP A 32 6.25 16.16 4.62
N LYS A 33 6.47 15.11 3.84
CA LYS A 33 5.47 14.54 2.92
C LYS A 33 4.91 13.22 3.45
N THR A 34 3.69 12.88 3.01
CA THR A 34 3.03 11.63 3.38
C THR A 34 3.38 10.55 2.37
N TYR A 35 3.92 9.43 2.86
CA TYR A 35 4.24 8.27 2.02
C TYR A 35 3.45 7.05 2.48
N PHE A 36 2.95 6.28 1.52
CA PHE A 36 2.35 4.97 1.73
C PHE A 36 3.29 3.91 1.16
N VAL A 37 3.56 2.88 1.95
CA VAL A 37 4.34 1.72 1.49
C VAL A 37 3.37 0.58 1.24
N ILE A 38 3.24 0.17 -0.01
CA ILE A 38 2.38 -0.93 -0.42
C ILE A 38 3.24 -2.16 -0.59
N MET A 39 2.94 -3.16 0.22
CA MET A 39 3.59 -4.46 0.15
C MET A 39 2.52 -5.54 0.13
N THR A 40 2.66 -6.46 -0.82
CA THR A 40 1.90 -7.70 -0.80
C THR A 40 2.63 -8.67 0.12
N PRO A 41 2.00 -9.16 1.20
CA PRO A 41 2.63 -10.15 2.06
C PRO A 41 2.91 -11.45 1.28
N LYS A 42 4.10 -12.02 1.45
CA LYS A 42 4.56 -13.25 0.76
C LYS A 42 3.77 -14.50 1.18
N ARG A 43 3.18 -14.47 2.38
CA ARG A 43 2.26 -15.50 2.88
C ARG A 43 1.07 -14.78 3.48
N ASN A 44 -0.13 -15.10 2.99
CA ASN A 44 -1.36 -14.70 3.64
C ASN A 44 -1.64 -15.71 4.76
N THR A 45 -0.83 -15.68 5.82
CA THR A 45 -0.92 -16.67 6.91
C THR A 45 -2.34 -16.83 7.47
N ILE A 46 -3.14 -15.77 7.48
CA ILE A 46 -4.54 -15.81 7.93
C ILE A 46 -5.47 -16.43 6.86
N ALA A 47 -5.26 -16.15 5.58
CA ALA A 47 -6.09 -16.71 4.51
C ALA A 47 -5.75 -18.18 4.24
N ASP A 48 -4.45 -18.53 4.26
CA ASP A 48 -3.97 -19.90 4.13
C ASP A 48 -4.46 -20.76 5.31
N ALA A 49 -4.39 -20.25 6.55
CA ALA A 49 -4.93 -20.94 7.73
C ALA A 49 -6.47 -21.06 7.72
N ALA A 50 -7.17 -20.15 7.05
CA ALA A 50 -8.62 -20.24 6.89
C ALA A 50 -9.03 -21.29 5.84
N ILE A 51 -8.23 -21.48 4.78
CA ILE A 51 -8.43 -22.53 3.78
C ILE A 51 -8.08 -23.92 4.34
N GLU A 52 -7.07 -24.04 5.20
CA GLU A 52 -6.70 -25.31 5.85
C GLU A 52 -7.76 -25.83 6.83
N LYS A 53 -8.64 -24.95 7.34
CA LYS A 53 -9.74 -25.29 8.25
C LYS A 53 -11.07 -25.67 7.57
N LEU A 54 -11.09 -25.72 6.24
CA LEU A 54 -12.23 -26.16 5.42
C LEU A 54 -12.09 -27.64 5.07
#